data_AF-A0A822B6C6-F1
#
_entry.id   AF-A0A822B6C6-F1
#
_cell.length_a   1.000
_cell.length_b   1.000
_cell.length_c   1.000
_cell.angle_alpha   90.00
_cell.angle_beta   90.00
_cell.angle_gamma   90.00
#
_symmetry.space_group_name_H-M   'P 1'
#
loop_
_entity.id
_entity.type
_entity.pdbx_description
1 polymer ?
#
loop_
_entity_poly.entity_id
_entity_poly.type
_entity_poly.pdbx_seq_one_letter_code
_entity_poly.pdbx_strand_id
1 'polypeptide(L)'
;CIQDQYFIRVYNVDDQAKAVVNQHNVIALNYSQSSSYINVTAYLNIGMNSFTFTEFNYGGGYTWGFEIRKNNDTIFNDEAGTTGVIGANDNDSSKTNQYVYNRTVTIDVMCS
;
A
#
# COMPACT_ATOMS: atom_id res chain seq x y z
N CYS A 1 7.25 26.33 -6.85
CA CYS A 1 7.29 24.97 -7.41
C CYS A 1 5.86 24.54 -7.60
N ILE A 2 5.47 24.12 -8.81
CA ILE A 2 4.20 23.40 -8.93
C ILE A 2 4.49 22.01 -8.33
N GLN A 3 3.82 21.70 -7.23
CA GLN A 3 3.98 20.40 -6.58
C GLN A 3 3.02 19.43 -7.25
N ASP A 4 3.58 18.39 -7.87
CA ASP A 4 2.80 17.22 -8.28
C ASP A 4 2.00 16.69 -7.09
N GLN A 5 0.79 16.21 -7.34
CA GLN A 5 -0.01 15.59 -6.29
C GLN A 5 0.31 14.10 -6.22
N TYR A 6 0.49 13.59 -5.01
CA TYR A 6 0.71 12.17 -4.78
C TYR A 6 -0.47 11.57 -4.04
N PHE A 7 -0.87 10.40 -4.49
CA PHE A 7 -1.96 9.65 -3.91
C PHE A 7 -1.53 8.22 -3.63
N ILE A 8 -2.11 7.62 -2.60
CA ILE A 8 -2.00 6.18 -2.37
C ILE A 8 -3.39 5.54 -2.36
N ARG A 9 -3.43 4.24 -2.64
CA ARG A 9 -4.62 3.41 -2.44
C ARG A 9 -4.22 2.09 -1.81
N VAL A 10 -5.02 1.65 -0.85
CA VAL A 10 -4.90 0.33 -0.22
C VAL A 10 -6.22 -0.41 -0.46
N TYR A 11 -6.14 -1.61 -1.02
CA TYR A 11 -7.30 -2.40 -1.43
C TYR A 11 -6.94 -3.89 -1.35
N ASN A 12 -7.91 -4.77 -1.65
CA ASN A 12 -7.67 -6.21 -1.70
C ASN A 12 -7.05 -6.75 -0.40
N VAL A 13 -7.55 -6.30 0.74
CA VAL A 13 -6.95 -6.53 2.07
C VAL A 13 -7.43 -7.84 2.68
N ASP A 14 -6.47 -8.71 3.01
CA ASP A 14 -6.67 -9.97 3.74
C ASP A 14 -5.34 -10.36 4.42
N ASP A 15 -5.13 -10.10 5.72
CA ASP A 15 -6.12 -9.68 6.72
C ASP A 15 -6.03 -8.22 7.19
N GLN A 16 -4.82 -7.64 7.29
CA GLN A 16 -4.63 -6.28 7.78
C GLN A 16 -3.54 -5.56 6.99
N ALA A 17 -3.94 -4.52 6.27
CA ALA A 17 -3.08 -3.66 5.50
C ALA A 17 -2.76 -2.36 6.22
N LYS A 18 -1.54 -1.84 6.05
CA LYS A 18 -1.16 -0.49 6.51
C LYS A 18 -0.32 0.24 5.46
N ALA A 19 -0.48 1.56 5.43
CA ALA A 19 0.38 2.45 4.65
C ALA A 19 0.93 3.58 5.52
N VAL A 20 2.23 3.83 5.39
CA VAL A 20 2.99 4.87 6.09
C VAL A 20 3.77 5.69 5.06
N VAL A 21 3.70 7.02 5.14
CA VAL A 21 4.44 7.92 4.25
C VAL A 21 5.32 8.83 5.10
N ASN A 22 6.65 8.80 4.90
CA ASN A 22 7.61 9.55 5.71
C ASN A 22 7.33 9.48 7.23
N GLN A 23 7.05 8.27 7.75
CA GLN A 23 6.69 8.00 9.16
C GLN A 23 5.29 8.44 9.59
N HIS A 24 4.50 9.09 8.72
CA HIS A 24 3.09 9.37 8.98
C HIS A 24 2.25 8.14 8.67
N ASN A 25 1.55 7.60 9.67
CA ASN A 25 0.52 6.58 9.45
C ASN A 25 -0.62 7.20 8.64
N VAL A 26 -0.81 6.74 7.41
CA VAL A 26 -1.85 7.28 6.51
C VAL A 26 -3.14 6.50 6.67
N ILE A 27 -3.06 5.17 6.66
CA ILE A 27 -4.22 4.31 6.80
C ILE A 27 -3.86 2.93 7.35
N ALA A 28 -4.81 2.33 8.05
CA ALA A 28 -4.83 0.92 8.42
C ALA A 28 -6.21 0.36 8.09
N LEU A 29 -6.24 -0.75 7.36
CA LEU A 29 -7.46 -1.43 6.92
C LEU A 29 -7.42 -2.87 7.41
N ASN A 30 -8.59 -3.42 7.72
CA ASN A 30 -8.77 -4.84 8.03
C ASN A 30 -9.44 -5.56 6.85
N TYR A 31 -9.61 -6.87 7.00
CA TYR A 31 -10.17 -7.78 6.01
C TYR A 31 -11.34 -7.19 5.22
N SER A 32 -11.28 -7.32 3.90
CA SER A 32 -12.31 -6.89 2.94
C SER A 32 -12.53 -5.37 2.84
N GLN A 33 -11.83 -4.55 3.63
CA GLN A 33 -11.88 -3.11 3.48
C GLN A 33 -11.01 -2.66 2.30
N SER A 34 -11.36 -1.51 1.73
CA SER A 34 -10.55 -0.82 0.73
C SER A 34 -10.67 0.69 0.89
N SER A 35 -9.66 1.43 0.43
CA SER A 35 -9.68 2.88 0.37
C SER A 35 -10.00 3.38 -1.03
N SER A 36 -10.51 4.61 -1.10
CA SER A 36 -10.34 5.47 -2.27
C SER A 36 -8.88 5.94 -2.38
N TYR A 37 -8.57 6.73 -3.41
CA TYR A 37 -7.28 7.43 -3.47
C TYR A 37 -7.19 8.48 -2.37
N ILE A 38 -6.14 8.39 -1.55
CA ILE A 38 -5.84 9.30 -0.44
C ILE A 38 -4.71 10.22 -0.88
N ASN A 39 -4.95 11.53 -0.88
CA ASN A 39 -3.90 12.50 -1.16
C ASN A 39 -2.91 12.55 0.00
N VAL A 40 -1.64 12.27 -0.29
CA VAL A 40 -0.54 12.25 0.69
C VAL A 40 0.51 13.32 0.42
N THR A 41 0.24 14.25 -0.50
CA THR A 41 1.18 15.30 -0.93
C THR A 41 1.71 16.12 0.24
N ALA A 42 0.87 16.37 1.25
CA ALA A 42 1.25 17.13 2.45
C ALA A 42 2.25 16.40 3.36
N TYR A 43 2.46 15.10 3.18
CA TYR A 43 3.46 14.32 3.92
C TYR A 43 4.82 14.25 3.21
N LEU A 44 4.93 14.82 2.01
CA LEU A 44 6.13 14.75 1.19
C LEU A 44 6.99 16.01 1.31
N ASN A 45 8.30 15.81 1.22
CA ASN A 45 9.32 16.85 1.15
C ASN A 45 9.97 16.82 -0.24
N ILE A 46 10.62 17.93 -0.63
CA ILE A 46 11.52 17.90 -1.80
C ILE A 46 12.68 16.93 -1.47
N GLY A 47 13.04 16.10 -2.44
CA GLY A 47 14.03 15.04 -2.30
C GLY A 47 13.40 13.66 -2.08
N MET A 48 14.15 12.77 -1.43
CA MET A 48 13.75 11.38 -1.23
C MET A 48 12.65 11.23 -0.16
N ASN A 49 11.57 10.54 -0.51
CA ASN A 49 10.44 10.24 0.37
C ASN A 49 10.18 8.73 0.41
N SER A 50 9.78 8.21 1.56
CA SER A 50 9.46 6.79 1.74
C SER A 50 7.96 6.53 1.83
N PHE A 51 7.53 5.47 1.16
CA PHE A 51 6.19 4.92 1.21
C PHE A 51 6.33 3.46 1.65
N THR A 52 5.87 3.13 2.85
CA THR A 52 5.93 1.77 3.39
C THR A 52 4.52 1.19 3.43
N PHE A 53 4.38 0.01 2.82
CA PHE A 53 3.14 -0.75 2.78
C PHE A 53 3.36 -2.11 3.44
N THR A 54 2.42 -2.53 4.28
CA THR A 54 2.49 -3.83 4.96
C THR A 54 1.15 -4.55 4.91
N GLU A 55 1.20 -5.87 4.80
CA GLU A 55 0.07 -6.78 4.97
C GLU A 55 0.44 -7.82 6.04
N PHE A 56 -0.35 -7.90 7.10
CA PHE A 56 -0.22 -8.90 8.15
C PHE A 56 -1.32 -9.95 8.00
N ASN A 57 -0.93 -11.22 7.92
CA ASN A 57 -1.86 -12.35 7.87
C ASN A 57 -1.98 -12.96 9.27
N TYR A 58 -3.20 -13.04 9.81
CA TYR A 58 -3.50 -13.72 11.06
C TYR A 58 -3.68 -15.22 10.86
N GLY A 59 -4.12 -15.67 9.68
CA GLY A 59 -4.16 -17.08 9.28
C GLY A 59 -5.05 -17.34 8.08
N GLY A 60 -4.84 -18.49 7.42
CA GLY A 60 -5.53 -18.79 6.15
C GLY A 60 -4.82 -18.16 4.95
N GLY A 61 -5.55 -18.04 3.84
CA GLY A 61 -5.07 -17.33 2.66
C GLY A 61 -4.89 -15.85 2.93
N TYR A 62 -4.14 -15.16 2.09
CA TYR A 62 -3.81 -13.75 2.27
C TYR A 62 -3.78 -13.01 0.95
N THR A 63 -4.11 -11.73 0.94
CA THR A 63 -4.14 -10.89 -0.26
C THR A 63 -3.66 -9.48 0.06
N TRP A 64 -3.15 -8.77 -0.94
CA TRP A 64 -2.85 -7.34 -0.80
C TRP A 64 -3.08 -6.60 -2.11
N GLY A 65 -3.18 -5.28 -2.00
CA GLY A 65 -3.24 -4.35 -3.12
C GLY A 65 -2.79 -2.96 -2.67
N PHE A 66 -1.69 -2.48 -3.26
CA PHE A 66 -1.09 -1.18 -2.94
C PHE A 66 -0.76 -0.41 -4.21
N GLU A 67 -1.19 0.85 -4.28
CA GLU A 67 -0.90 1.72 -5.42
C GLU A 67 -0.36 3.08 -4.95
N ILE A 68 0.58 3.64 -5.72
CA ILE A 68 0.98 5.05 -5.63
C ILE A 68 0.72 5.71 -6.99
N ARG A 69 0.04 6.87 -6.96
CA ARG A 69 -0.10 7.76 -8.10
C ARG A 69 0.67 9.06 -7.92
N LYS A 70 1.18 9.55 -9.04
CA LYS A 70 1.67 10.91 -9.23
C LYS A 70 0.76 11.60 -10.24
N ASN A 71 0.02 12.60 -9.80
CA ASN A 71 -1.10 13.20 -10.50
C ASN A 71 -2.10 12.10 -10.91
N ASN A 72 -2.22 11.83 -12.21
CA ASN A 72 -3.10 10.80 -12.76
C ASN A 72 -2.36 9.51 -13.12
N ASP A 73 -1.03 9.50 -13.04
CA ASP A 73 -0.21 8.38 -13.48
C ASP A 73 0.08 7.44 -12.31
N THR A 74 -0.11 6.14 -12.52
CA THR A 74 0.30 5.12 -11.56
C THR A 74 1.80 4.90 -11.69
N ILE A 75 2.54 5.19 -10.62
CA ILE A 75 4.01 5.07 -10.58
C ILE A 75 4.46 3.86 -9.76
N PHE A 76 3.54 3.25 -9.00
CA PHE A 76 3.75 2.00 -8.30
C PHE A 76 2.42 1.26 -8.18
N ASN A 77 2.40 -0.03 -8.48
CA ASN A 77 1.31 -0.94 -8.17
C ASN A 77 1.91 -2.31 -7.80
N ASP A 78 1.39 -2.93 -6.75
CA ASP A 78 1.72 -4.28 -6.33
C ASP A 78 0.48 -4.89 -5.67
N GLU A 79 0.06 -6.05 -6.17
CA GLU A 79 -1.12 -6.76 -5.69
C GLU A 79 -0.93 -8.27 -5.86
N ALA A 80 -1.58 -9.06 -5.00
CA ALA A 80 -1.65 -10.50 -5.15
C ALA A 80 -2.94 -11.06 -4.56
N GLY A 81 -3.46 -12.09 -5.23
CA GLY A 81 -4.72 -12.73 -4.89
C GLY A 81 -5.93 -11.83 -5.12
N THR A 82 -7.09 -12.28 -4.65
CA THR A 82 -8.36 -11.55 -4.69
C THR A 82 -9.16 -11.87 -3.43
N THR A 83 -9.32 -10.89 -2.54
CA THR A 83 -9.97 -11.04 -1.23
C THR A 83 -11.34 -11.70 -1.38
N GLY A 84 -11.59 -12.72 -0.57
CA GLY A 84 -12.84 -13.48 -0.60
C GLY A 84 -12.99 -14.45 -1.79
N VAL A 85 -11.98 -14.56 -2.66
CA VAL A 85 -11.96 -15.48 -3.81
C VAL A 85 -10.79 -16.45 -3.73
N ILE A 86 -9.55 -15.93 -3.76
CA ILE A 86 -8.33 -16.74 -3.73
C ILE A 86 -7.16 -15.94 -3.13
N GLY A 87 -6.47 -16.52 -2.15
CA GLY A 87 -5.25 -15.94 -1.60
C GLY A 87 -4.09 -15.94 -2.60
N ALA A 88 -3.06 -15.16 -2.33
CA ALA A 88 -1.80 -15.15 -3.05
C ALA A 88 -1.14 -16.54 -3.05
N ASN A 89 -0.30 -16.80 -4.06
CA ASN A 89 0.42 -18.06 -4.25
C ASN A 89 -0.49 -19.30 -4.17
N ASP A 90 -1.57 -19.29 -4.97
CA ASP A 90 -2.56 -20.38 -5.02
C ASP A 90 -3.21 -20.68 -3.65
N ASN A 91 -3.60 -19.62 -2.94
CA ASN A 91 -4.21 -19.70 -1.61
C ASN A 91 -3.31 -20.32 -0.54
N ASP A 92 -2.02 -19.97 -0.55
CA ASP A 92 -1.07 -20.41 0.49
C ASP A 92 -1.59 -20.03 1.88
N SER A 93 -1.76 -21.04 2.74
CA SER A 93 -2.23 -20.87 4.12
C SER A 93 -1.14 -21.13 5.16
N SER A 94 0.12 -21.27 4.74
CA SER A 94 1.26 -21.53 5.63
C SER A 94 1.78 -20.27 6.34
N LYS A 95 1.31 -19.08 5.95
CA LYS A 95 1.84 -17.78 6.40
C LYS A 95 1.05 -17.16 7.55
N THR A 96 0.77 -17.93 8.59
CA THR A 96 0.00 -17.50 9.76
C THR A 96 0.81 -16.58 10.69
N ASN A 97 0.15 -15.58 11.29
CA ASN A 97 0.68 -14.64 12.29
C ASN A 97 2.00 -13.96 11.88
N GLN A 98 2.09 -13.49 10.64
CA GLN A 98 3.27 -12.81 10.15
C GLN A 98 2.94 -11.76 9.07
N TYR A 99 3.90 -10.87 8.80
CA TYR A 99 3.83 -10.01 7.62
C TYR A 99 4.09 -10.83 6.36
N VAL A 100 3.11 -10.87 5.47
CA VAL A 100 3.21 -11.50 4.14
C VAL A 100 3.65 -10.52 3.07
N TYR A 101 3.48 -9.23 3.36
CA TYR A 101 3.99 -8.13 2.55
C TYR A 101 4.59 -7.06 3.46
N ASN A 102 5.79 -6.59 3.14
CA ASN A 102 6.44 -5.46 3.81
C ASN A 102 7.44 -4.82 2.83
N ARG A 103 7.01 -3.74 2.17
CA ARG A 103 7.80 -3.08 1.13
C ARG A 103 7.86 -1.58 1.37
N THR A 104 9.07 -1.04 1.24
CA THR A 104 9.29 0.40 1.18
C THR A 104 9.67 0.80 -0.25
N VAL A 105 8.90 1.73 -0.81
CA VAL A 105 9.18 2.38 -2.09
C VAL A 105 9.73 3.76 -1.79
N THR A 106 10.81 4.15 -2.48
CA THR A 106 11.39 5.49 -2.34
C THR A 106 11.18 6.27 -3.62
N ILE A 107 10.65 7.50 -3.49
CA ILE A 107 10.35 8.39 -4.62
C ILE A 107 11.08 9.70 -4.38
N ASP A 108 11.81 10.16 -5.40
CA ASP A 108 12.43 11.48 -5.41
C ASP A 108 11.42 12.53 -5.91
N VAL A 109 11.07 13.47 -5.04
CA VAL A 109 10.14 14.57 -5.34
C VAL A 109 10.96 15.80 -5.67
N MET A 110 10.91 16.20 -6.94
CA MET A 110 11.64 17.36 -7.45
C MET A 110 10.72 18.59 -7.50
N CYS A 111 11.29 19.77 -7.27
CA CYS A 111 10.61 21.01 -7.63
C CYS A 111 10.54 21.12 -9.15
N SER A 112 9.32 21.28 -9.68
CA SER A 112 9.07 21.76 -11.04
C SER A 112 8.76 23.25 -11.05
#